data_AF-A0A941L8X3-F1
#
_entry.id   AF-A0A941L8X3-F1
#
_cell.length_a   1.000
_cell.length_b   1.000
_cell.length_c   1.000
_cell.angle_alpha   90.00
_cell.angle_beta   90.00
_cell.angle_gamma   90.00
#
_symmetry.space_group_name_H-M   'P 1'
#
loop_
_entity.id
_entity.type
_entity.pdbx_description
1 polymer ?
#
loop_
_entity_poly.entity_id
_entity_poly.type
_entity_poly.pdbx_seq_one_letter_code
_entity_poly.pdbx_strand_id
1 'polypeptide(L)' 'MPLFQNAVLNKYLSGVDEKKVDEAWGRFTAHFQNREIQENIRNSKEEEYQEGFLGHLFVNV' A
#
# COMPACT_ATOMS: atom_id res chain seq x y z
N MET A 1 10.33 -19.88 -15.16
CA MET A 1 9.51 -19.11 -16.12
C MET A 1 8.92 -17.91 -15.40
N PRO A 2 8.97 -16.69 -15.94
CA PRO A 2 8.28 -15.56 -15.31
C PRO A 2 6.76 -15.80 -15.31
N LEU A 3 6.09 -15.47 -14.20
CA LEU A 3 4.63 -15.62 -14.06
C LEU A 3 3.83 -14.73 -15.02
N PHE A 4 4.44 -13.64 -15.50
CA PHE A 4 3.78 -12.65 -16.35
C PHE A 4 4.62 -12.35 -17.59
N GLN A 5 3.94 -12.13 -18.72
CA GLN A 5 4.58 -11.67 -19.95
C GLN A 5 4.81 -10.15 -19.89
N ASN A 6 6.02 -9.70 -20.21
CA ASN A 6 6.38 -8.27 -20.18
C ASN A 6 5.46 -7.39 -21.04
N ALA A 7 5.04 -7.88 -22.22
CA ALA A 7 4.13 -7.15 -23.10
C ALA A 7 2.75 -6.92 -22.46
N VAL A 8 2.27 -7.90 -21.70
CA VAL A 8 1.01 -7.81 -20.95
C VAL A 8 1.17 -6.81 -19.80
N LEU A 9 2.28 -6.89 -19.06
CA LEU A 9 2.58 -5.97 -17.96
C LEU A 9 2.58 -4.51 -18.44
N ASN A 10 3.34 -4.22 -19.51
CA ASN A 10 3.46 -2.87 -20.05
C ASN A 10 2.13 -2.31 -20.56
N LYS A 11 1.28 -3.16 -21.17
CA LYS A 11 -0.07 -2.76 -21.62
C LYS A 11 -0.95 -2.28 -20.46
N TYR A 12 -0.91 -2.97 -19.33
CA TYR A 12 -1.70 -2.57 -18.16
C TYR A 12 -1.10 -1.36 -17.47
N LEU A 13 0.23 -1.31 -17.32
CA LEU A 13 0.93 -0.17 -16.72
C LEU A 13 0.69 1.14 -17.49
N SER A 14 0.67 1.10 -18.83
CA SER A 14 0.42 2.29 -19.64
C SER A 14 -1.01 2.82 -19.54
N GLY A 15 -1.95 2.01 -19.03
CA GLY A 15 -3.34 2.41 -18.81
C GLY A 15 -3.59 2.98 -17.40
N VAL A 16 -2.57 2.97 -16.54
CA VAL A 16 -2.69 3.49 -15.17
C VAL A 16 -2.61 5.01 -15.20
N ASP A 17 -3.54 5.65 -14.50
CA ASP A 17 -3.54 7.10 -14.31
C ASP A 17 -2.49 7.48 -13.26
N GLU A 18 -1.37 8.02 -13.73
CA GLU A 18 -0.24 8.42 -12.88
C GLU A 18 -0.66 9.36 -11.76
N LYS A 19 -1.58 10.30 -12.01
CA LYS A 19 -2.03 11.25 -10.98
C LYS A 19 -2.77 10.54 -9.85
N LYS A 20 -3.63 9.58 -10.19
CA LYS A 20 -4.36 8.78 -9.18
C LYS A 20 -3.40 7.93 -8.37
N VAL A 21 -2.34 7.40 -9.00
CA VAL A 21 -1.30 6.64 -8.29
C VAL A 21 -0.53 7.54 -7.35
N ASP A 22 -0.10 8.72 -7.79
CA ASP A 22 0.65 9.66 -6.97
C ASP A 22 -0.19 10.15 -5.77
N GLU A 23 -1.47 10.45 -5.97
CA GLU A 23 -2.39 10.82 -4.88
C GLU A 23 -2.56 9.69 -3.87
N ALA A 24 -2.79 8.45 -4.35
CA ALA A 24 -2.92 7.28 -3.49
C ALA A 24 -1.62 6.97 -2.73
N TRP A 25 -0.47 7.12 -3.41
CA TRP A 25 0.85 6.97 -2.80
C TRP A 25 1.10 8.03 -1.72
N GLY A 26 0.69 9.27 -1.95
CA GLY A 26 0.75 10.34 -0.96
C GLY A 26 -0.01 9.98 0.33
N ARG A 27 -1.23 9.45 0.20
CA ARG A 27 -2.03 9.01 1.36
C ARG A 27 -1.40 7.81 2.07
N PHE A 28 -0.93 6.84 1.29
CA PHE A 28 -0.26 5.66 1.83
C PHE A 28 0.96 6.03 2.66
N THR A 29 1.82 6.90 2.12
CA THR A 29 3.04 7.33 2.81
C THR A 29 2.73 8.19 4.02
N ALA A 30 1.74 9.09 3.96
CA ALA A 30 1.31 9.88 5.10
C ALA A 30 0.87 9.02 6.30
N HIS A 31 0.24 7.87 6.06
CA HIS A 31 -0.19 6.94 7.11
C HIS A 31 0.90 5.95 7.51
N PHE A 32 1.39 5.13 6.58
CA PHE A 32 2.30 4.02 6.89
C PHE A 32 3.78 4.42 7.03
N GLN A 33 4.17 5.61 6.59
CA GLN A 33 5.51 6.17 6.88
C GLN A 33 5.51 7.13 8.08
N ASN A 34 4.38 7.30 8.77
CA ASN A 34 4.35 8.01 10.03
C ASN A 34 5.10 7.20 11.11
N ARG A 35 6.07 7.85 11.75
CA ARG A 35 6.94 7.22 12.76
C ARG A 35 6.16 6.66 13.94
N GLU A 36 5.13 7.35 14.42
CA GLU A 36 4.32 6.90 15.55
C GLU A 36 3.53 5.64 15.20
N ILE A 37 2.96 5.60 14.00
CA ILE A 37 2.24 4.43 13.49
C ILE A 37 3.19 3.25 13.35
N GLN A 38 4.39 3.45 12.79
CA GLN A 38 5.38 2.39 12.66
C GLN A 38 5.84 1.82 14.00
N GLU A 39 6.06 2.68 15.01
CA GLU A 39 6.41 2.21 16.35
C GLU A 39 5.26 1.45 17.00
N ASN A 40 4.01 1.90 16.82
CA ASN A 40 2.84 1.16 17.29
C ASN A 40 2.75 -0.23 16.63
N ILE A 41 2.92 -0.33 15.32
CA ILE A 41 2.92 -1.60 14.58
C ILE A 41 4.02 -2.54 15.08
N ARG A 42 5.22 -2.01 15.36
CA ARG A 42 6.35 -2.80 15.88
C ARG A 42 6.12 -3.32 17.30
N ASN A 43 5.33 -2.59 18.09
CA ASN A 43 5.02 -2.95 19.47
C ASN A 43 3.76 -3.83 19.59
N SER A 44 2.91 -3.87 18.56
CA SER A 44 1.73 -4.73 18.49
C SER A 44 2.09 -6.20 18.33
N LYS A 45 1.22 -7.08 18.83
CA LYS A 45 1.28 -8.50 18.45
C LYS A 45 0.88 -8.67 16.99
N GLU A 46 1.38 -9.72 16.36
CA GLU A 46 1.07 -10.04 14.96
C GLU A 46 -0.45 -10.11 14.71
N GLU A 47 -1.19 -10.81 15.56
CA GLU A 47 -2.65 -10.98 15.43
C GLU A 47 -3.41 -9.64 15.51
N GLU A 48 -3.01 -8.77 16.46
CA GLU A 48 -3.62 -7.45 16.65
C GLU A 48 -3.38 -6.54 15.45
N TYR A 49 -2.17 -6.58 14.89
CA TYR A 49 -1.86 -5.80 13.69
C TYR A 49 -2.58 -6.38 12.45
N GLN A 50 -2.63 -7.71 12.30
CA GLN A 50 -3.31 -8.36 11.18
C GLN A 50 -4.81 -8.05 11.17
N GLU A 51 -5.47 -8.03 12.34
CA GLU A 51 -6.88 -7.63 12.45
C GLU A 51 -7.09 -6.17 12.04
N GLY A 52 -6.23 -5.26 12.51
CA GLY A 52 -6.36 -3.82 12.25
C GLY A 52 -5.88 -3.35 10.87
N PHE A 53 -5.04 -4.13 10.18
CA PHE A 53 -4.33 -3.69 8.97
C PHE A 53 -5.29 -3.23 7.85
N LEU A 54 -6.33 -4.00 7.57
CA LEU A 54 -7.30 -3.65 6.51
C LEU A 54 -8.08 -2.38 6.85
N GLY A 55 -8.35 -2.13 8.13
CA GLY A 55 -8.94 -0.87 8.59
C GLY A 55 -7.98 0.30 8.33
N HIS A 56 -6.69 0.14 8.64
CA HIS A 56 -5.70 1.16 8.33
C HIS A 56 -5.57 1.44 6.83
N LEU A 57 -5.61 0.39 6.01
CA LEU A 57 -5.43 0.50 4.57
C LEU A 57 -6.65 1.05 3.82
N PHE A 58 -7.88 0.67 4.20
CA PHE A 58 -9.07 1.07 3.45
C PHE A 58 -9.80 2.30 4.00
N VAL A 59 -9.46 2.72 5.23
CA VAL A 59 -10.08 3.89 5.87
C VAL A 59 -9.14 5.09 5.90
N ASN A 60 -7.84 4.89 6.15
CA ASN A 60 -6.88 6.00 6.31
C ASN A 60 -6.05 6.29 5.05
N VAL A 61 -6.13 5.44 4.02
CA VAL A 61 -5.46 5.61 2.71
C VAL A 61 -6.51 5.66 1.61
#